data_AF-F4MZ98-F1
#
_entry.id   AF-F4MZ98-F1
#
_cell.length_a   1.000
_cell.length_b   1.000
_cell.length_c   1.000
_cell.angle_alpha   90.00
_cell.angle_beta   90.00
_cell.angle_gamma   90.00
#
_symmetry.space_group_name_H-M   'P 1'
#
loop_
_entity.id
_entity.type
_entity.pdbx_description
1 polymer ?
#
loop_
_entity_poly.entity_id
_entity_poly.type
_entity_poly.pdbx_seq_one_letter_code
_entity_poly.pdbx_strand_id
1 'polypeptide(L)'
;MTMNGRLMLIFAALSGFFYVAFGAFGAHVLSTSLGANEMAWVHTGLEYQGFHTLAILALAVAMQRQISIWFYSEWCLVSTRNITL
;
A
#
# COMPACT_ATOMS: atom_id res chain seq x y z
N MET A 1 -22.23 -5.31 -1.41
CA MET A 1 -20.98 -6.03 -1.67
C MET A 1 -19.81 -5.08 -1.39
N THR A 2 -19.26 -5.06 -0.18
CA THR A 2 -18.11 -4.19 0.16
C THR A 2 -16.84 -5.03 0.24
N MET A 3 -16.16 -5.18 -0.90
CA MET A 3 -14.86 -5.87 -1.02
C MET A 3 -13.75 -4.87 -1.43
N ASN A 4 -13.64 -3.72 -0.76
CA ASN A 4 -12.64 -2.70 -1.14
C ASN A 4 -11.25 -2.90 -0.49
N GLY A 5 -11.17 -3.40 0.75
CA GLY A 5 -9.88 -3.52 1.45
C GLY A 5 -8.96 -4.63 0.93
N ARG A 6 -9.51 -5.76 0.45
CA ARG A 6 -8.72 -6.89 -0.08
C ARG A 6 -8.10 -6.56 -1.43
N LEU A 7 -8.84 -5.87 -2.30
CA LEU A 7 -8.34 -5.43 -3.60
C LEU A 7 -7.18 -4.44 -3.45
N MET A 8 -7.28 -3.49 -2.51
CA MET A 8 -6.18 -2.55 -2.23
C MET A 8 -4.92 -3.23 -1.70
N LEU A 9 -5.05 -4.26 -0.85
CA LEU A 9 -3.89 -5.04 -0.43
C LEU A 9 -3.24 -5.77 -1.61
N ILE A 10 -4.03 -6.32 -2.53
CA ILE A 10 -3.52 -6.98 -3.74
C ILE A 10 -2.78 -5.97 -4.62
N PHE A 11 -3.31 -4.76 -4.81
CA PHE A 11 -2.62 -3.68 -5.51
C PHE A 11 -1.33 -3.24 -4.81
N ALA A 12 -1.33 -3.13 -3.47
CA ALA A 12 -0.13 -2.81 -2.71
C ALA A 12 0.94 -3.89 -2.87
N ALA A 13 0.55 -5.17 -2.81
CA ALA A 13 1.46 -6.31 -2.98
C ALA A 13 2.04 -6.39 -4.40
N LEU A 14 1.21 -6.20 -5.44
CA LEU A 14 1.65 -6.14 -6.83
C LEU A 14 2.62 -4.96 -7.05
N SER A 15 2.28 -3.77 -6.57
CA SER A 15 3.14 -2.59 -6.69
C SER A 15 4.51 -2.81 -6.03
N GLY A 16 4.52 -3.43 -4.84
CA GLY A 16 5.77 -3.76 -4.14
C GLY A 16 6.57 -4.85 -4.81
N PHE A 17 5.92 -5.85 -5.41
CA PHE A 17 6.59 -6.87 -6.21
C PHE A 17 7.33 -6.25 -7.40
N PHE A 18 6.69 -5.34 -8.14
CA PHE A 18 7.34 -4.65 -9.26
C PHE A 18 8.51 -3.77 -8.80
N TYR A 19 8.38 -3.06 -7.67
CA TYR A 19 9.47 -2.26 -7.12
C TYR A 19 10.71 -3.12 -6.80
N VAL A 20 10.53 -4.26 -6.13
CA VAL A 20 11.64 -5.16 -5.80
C VAL A 20 12.25 -5.81 -7.05
N ALA A 21 11.40 -6.27 -7.98
CA ALA A 21 11.86 -6.89 -9.22
C ALA A 21 12.69 -5.92 -10.08
N PHE A 22 12.19 -4.69 -10.28
CA PHE A 22 12.91 -3.66 -11.03
C PHE A 22 14.15 -3.14 -10.28
N GLY A 23 14.12 -3.09 -8.95
CA GLY A 23 15.29 -2.70 -8.16
C GLY A 23 16.43 -3.72 -8.23
N ALA A 24 16.11 -5.00 -8.09
CA ALA A 24 17.09 -6.07 -8.23
C ALA A 24 17.66 -6.13 -9.66
N PHE A 25 16.80 -6.02 -10.68
CA PHE A 25 17.23 -5.98 -12.08
C PHE A 25 18.07 -4.74 -12.41
N GLY A 26 17.68 -3.58 -11.89
CA GLY A 26 18.41 -2.31 -12.03
C GLY A 26 19.83 -2.38 -11.47
N ALA A 27 19.98 -2.92 -10.27
CA ALA A 27 21.29 -3.04 -9.61
C ALA A 27 22.21 -4.05 -10.29
N HIS A 28 21.67 -5.15 -10.82
CA HIS A 28 22.47 -6.27 -11.32
C HIS A 28 22.72 -6.25 -12.83
N VAL A 29 21.70 -5.97 -13.64
CA VAL A 29 21.78 -6.07 -15.11
C VAL A 29 21.97 -4.68 -15.73
N LEU A 30 21.22 -3.71 -15.24
CA LEU A 30 21.13 -2.39 -15.86
C LEU A 30 22.38 -1.54 -15.63
N SER A 31 23.01 -1.69 -14.45
CA SER A 31 24.29 -1.05 -14.08
C SER A 31 25.45 -1.38 -15.02
N THR A 32 25.39 -2.50 -15.73
CA THR A 32 26.45 -2.93 -16.67
C THR A 32 26.17 -2.46 -18.10
N SER A 33 24.92 -2.10 -18.42
CA SER A 33 24.48 -1.78 -19.78
C SER A 33 24.21 -0.29 -20.03
N LEU A 34 23.97 0.51 -18.99
CA LEU A 34 23.60 1.93 -19.12
C LEU A 34 24.67 2.86 -18.56
N GLY A 35 24.81 4.02 -19.19
CA GLY A 35 25.70 5.08 -18.74
C GLY A 35 25.25 5.70 -17.43
N ALA A 36 26.14 6.49 -16.81
CA ALA A 36 25.90 7.09 -15.50
C ALA A 36 24.65 7.98 -15.45
N ASN A 37 24.30 8.66 -16.55
CA ASN A 37 23.13 9.52 -16.63
C ASN A 37 21.83 8.72 -16.73
N GLU A 38 21.79 7.66 -17.53
CA GLU A 38 20.57 6.86 -17.66
C GLU A 38 20.31 6.02 -16.40
N MET A 39 21.38 5.57 -15.72
CA MET A 39 21.27 4.96 -14.40
C MET A 39 20.68 5.93 -13.36
N ALA A 40 20.99 7.22 -13.44
CA ALA A 40 20.42 8.23 -12.54
C ALA A 40 18.89 8.37 -12.73
N TRP A 41 18.41 8.33 -13.98
CA TRP A 41 16.96 8.37 -14.28
C TRP A 41 16.23 7.13 -13.79
N VAL A 42 16.83 5.96 -13.97
CA VAL A 42 16.24 4.71 -13.47
C VAL A 42 16.18 4.73 -11.95
N HIS A 43 17.24 5.20 -11.29
CA HIS A 43 17.27 5.31 -9.83
C HIS A 43 16.17 6.23 -9.30
N THR A 44 16.03 7.43 -9.88
CA THR A 44 14.95 8.36 -9.48
C THR A 44 13.57 7.79 -9.76
N GLY A 45 13.35 7.17 -10.93
CA GLY A 45 12.09 6.51 -11.25
C GLY A 45 11.74 5.39 -10.27
N LEU A 46 12.74 4.60 -9.87
CA LEU A 46 12.57 3.54 -8.90
C LEU A 46 12.24 4.10 -7.51
N GLU A 47 12.95 5.13 -7.05
CA GLU A 47 12.64 5.83 -5.79
C GLU A 47 11.19 6.33 -5.77
N TYR A 48 10.73 6.99 -6.83
CA TYR A 48 9.34 7.42 -6.94
C TYR A 48 8.35 6.25 -6.84
N GLN A 49 8.62 5.14 -7.52
CA GLN A 49 7.78 3.94 -7.43
C GLN A 49 7.75 3.37 -6.00
N GLY A 50 8.90 3.37 -5.31
CA GLY A 50 9.01 2.96 -3.91
C GLY A 50 8.12 3.81 -2.99
N PHE A 51 8.17 5.14 -3.13
CA PHE A 51 7.29 6.05 -2.39
C PHE A 51 5.80 5.80 -2.68
N HIS A 52 5.42 5.58 -3.94
CA HIS A 52 4.03 5.26 -4.29
C HIS A 52 3.59 3.92 -3.67
N THR A 53 4.47 2.93 -3.64
CA THR A 53 4.20 1.64 -3.02
C THR A 53 3.93 1.78 -1.53
N LEU A 54 4.76 2.55 -0.83
CA LEU A 54 4.58 2.83 0.60
C LEU A 54 3.28 3.62 0.86
N ALA A 55 2.96 4.59 0.01
CA ALA A 55 1.72 5.37 0.12
C ALA A 55 0.47 4.49 -0.05
N ILE A 56 0.46 3.61 -1.06
CA ILE A 56 -0.65 2.67 -1.31
C ILE A 56 -0.77 1.67 -0.15
N LEU A 57 0.34 1.17 0.38
CA LEU A 57 0.35 0.28 1.54
C LEU A 57 -0.22 0.99 2.78
N ALA A 58 0.24 2.21 3.07
CA ALA A 58 -0.25 3.01 4.18
C ALA A 58 -1.76 3.29 4.06
N LEU A 59 -2.24 3.63 2.86
CA LEU A 59 -3.66 3.84 2.59
C LEU A 59 -4.46 2.54 2.77
N ALA A 60 -3.94 1.40 2.30
CA ALA A 60 -4.58 0.10 2.48
C ALA A 60 -4.72 -0.27 3.96
N VAL A 61 -3.68 -0.03 4.77
CA VAL A 61 -3.72 -0.25 6.23
C VAL A 61 -4.68 0.71 6.92
N ALA A 62 -4.68 1.99 6.54
CA ALA A 62 -5.59 3.00 7.09
C ALA A 62 -7.06 2.63 6.83
N MET A 63 -7.37 2.16 5.61
CA MET A 63 -8.73 1.73 5.25
C MET A 63 -9.16 0.45 5.99
N GLN A 64 -8.24 -0.45 6.34
CA GLN A 64 -8.56 -1.58 7.22
C GLN A 64 -8.90 -1.14 8.65
N ARG A 65 -8.21 -0.13 9.17
CA ARG A 65 -8.43 0.39 10.54
C ARG A 65 -9.75 1.12 10.68
N GLN A 66 -10.27 1.78 9.63
CA GLN A 66 -11.55 2.48 9.68
C GLN A 66 -12.78 1.55 9.83
N ILE A 67 -12.72 0.31 9.34
CA ILE A 67 -13.77 -0.70 9.58
C ILE A 67 -13.95 -0.97 11.09
N SER A 68 -12.87 -0.91 11.88
CA SER A 68 -12.93 -1.16 13.33
C SER A 68 -13.60 -0.04 14.12
N ILE A 69 -13.43 1.22 13.68
CA ILE A 69 -13.97 2.41 14.37
C ILE A 69 -15.49 2.50 14.15
N TRP A 70 -15.96 2.17 12.95
CA TRP A 70 -17.38 2.13 12.60
C TRP A 70 -18.13 0.99 13.31
N PHE A 71 -17.48 -0.15 13.56
CA PHE A 71 -18.04 -1.21 14.39
C PHE A 71 -18.22 -0.79 15.87
N TYR A 72 -17.33 0.05 16.40
CA TYR A 72 -17.40 0.49 17.80
C TYR A 72 -18.58 1.44 18.07
N SER A 73 -18.98 2.27 17.10
CA SER A 73 -20.13 3.17 17.23
C SER A 73 -21.47 2.43 17.30
N GLU A 74 -21.61 1.31 16.59
CA GLU A 74 -22.81 0.46 16.59
C GLU A 74 -23.01 -0.26 17.94
N TRP A 75 -21.92 -0.79 18.53
CA TRP A 75 -21.95 -1.44 19.84
C TRP A 75 -22.29 -0.49 21.00
N CYS A 76 -21.87 0.77 20.91
CA CYS A 76 -22.21 1.78 21.91
C CYS A 76 -23.72 2.10 21.89
N LEU A 77 -24.33 2.17 20.71
CA LEU A 77 -25.78 2.41 20.56
C LEU A 77 -26.64 1.23 21.03
N VAL A 78 -26.20 -0.01 20.79
CA VAL A 78 -26.91 -1.21 21.28
C VAL A 78 -26.79 -1.40 22.80
N SER A 79 -25.62 -1.11 23.39
CA SER A 79 -25.44 -1.17 24.85
C SER A 79 -26.31 -0.15 25.59
N THR A 80 -26.60 1.00 24.98
CA THR A 80 -27.39 2.05 25.62
C THR A 80 -28.90 1.75 25.60
N ARG A 81 -29.39 0.94 24.66
CA ARG A 81 -30.82 0.58 24.56
C ARG A 81 -31.28 -0.54 25.50
N ASN A 82 -30.37 -1.24 26.20
CA ASN A 82 -30.69 -2.32 27.13
C ASN A 82 -30.61 -1.89 28.62
N ILE A 83 -30.41 -0.59 28.89
CA ILE A 83 -30.30 -0.03 30.25
C ILE A 83 -31.51 0.88 30.57
N THR A 84 -32.45 1.05 29.63
CA THR A 84 -33.65 1.89 29.78
C THR A 84 -34.97 1.11 29.79
N LEU A 85 -34.96 -0.19 30.12
CA LEU A 85 -36.17 -0.99 30.41
C LEU A 85 -36.05 -1.67 31.77
#